data_AF-A0A8H6KWV5-F1
#
_entry.id   AF-A0A8H6KWV5-F1
#
_cell.length_a   1.000
_cell.length_b   1.000
_cell.length_c   1.000
_cell.angle_alpha   90.00
_cell.angle_beta   90.00
_cell.angle_gamma   90.00
#
_symmetry.space_group_name_H-M   'P 1'
#
loop_
_entity.id
_entity.type
_entity.pdbx_description
1 polymer ?
#
loop_
_entity_poly.entity_id
_entity_poly.type
_entity_poly.pdbx_seq_one_letter_code
_entity_poly.pdbx_strand_id
1 'polypeptide(L)'
;MRLLRILLLVVAWCSPPALGYCFRGGIKGNYAANKRIVNLDVVCGYLAGEYRNGEFKQMCMTDDEGKRWDFKLMFDRKDAGENEVRSIDVKECVGGMELQAKCQHGGTKAYLNWGYL
;
A
#
# COMPACT_ATOMS: atom_id res chain seq x y z
N MET A 1 -50.55 -21.36 -18.15
CA MET A 1 -49.68 -20.26 -18.65
C MET A 1 -48.62 -19.96 -17.60
N ARG A 2 -47.46 -19.49 -18.04
CA ARG A 2 -46.12 -19.67 -17.46
C ARG A 2 -45.94 -19.14 -16.02
N LEU A 3 -45.36 -20.00 -15.17
CA LEU A 3 -44.73 -19.65 -13.89
C LEU A 3 -43.53 -18.73 -14.15
N LEU A 4 -43.57 -17.49 -13.65
CA LEU A 4 -42.45 -16.56 -13.72
C LEU A 4 -41.67 -16.63 -12.39
N ARG A 5 -40.65 -17.49 -12.34
CA ARG A 5 -39.66 -17.50 -11.24
C ARG A 5 -38.70 -16.35 -11.47
N ILE A 6 -38.80 -15.29 -10.68
CA ILE A 6 -37.81 -14.20 -10.66
C ILE A 6 -36.62 -14.69 -9.83
N LEU A 7 -35.54 -15.06 -10.50
CA LEU A 7 -34.26 -15.42 -9.88
C LEU A 7 -33.51 -14.11 -9.56
N LEU A 8 -33.49 -13.70 -8.30
CA LEU A 8 -32.65 -12.59 -7.82
C LEU A 8 -31.19 -13.02 -7.85
N LEU A 9 -30.45 -12.59 -8.87
CA LEU A 9 -28.99 -12.67 -8.93
C LEU A 9 -28.40 -11.73 -7.89
N VAL A 10 -28.01 -12.27 -6.74
CA VAL A 10 -27.17 -11.58 -5.76
C VAL A 10 -25.77 -11.49 -6.38
N VAL A 11 -25.45 -10.35 -7.00
CA VAL A 11 -24.07 -10.07 -7.42
C VAL A 11 -23.31 -9.74 -6.13
N ALA A 12 -22.66 -10.76 -5.56
CA ALA A 12 -21.69 -10.56 -4.51
C ALA A 12 -20.56 -9.70 -5.07
N TRP A 13 -20.49 -8.43 -4.66
CA TRP A 13 -19.31 -7.59 -4.86
C TRP A 13 -18.14 -8.24 -4.10
N CYS A 14 -17.45 -9.14 -4.79
CA CYS A 14 -16.18 -9.68 -4.33
C CYS A 14 -15.15 -8.57 -4.57
N SER A 15 -14.84 -7.78 -3.52
CA SER A 15 -13.74 -6.83 -3.56
C SER A 15 -12.49 -7.58 -4.05
N PRO A 16 -11.79 -7.11 -5.09
CA PRO A 16 -10.65 -7.83 -5.63
C PRO A 16 -9.59 -8.03 -4.53
N PRO A 17 -8.97 -9.22 -4.46
CA PRO A 17 -7.95 -9.49 -3.46
C PRO A 17 -6.78 -8.52 -3.66
N ALA A 18 -6.48 -7.71 -2.65
CA ALA A 18 -5.27 -6.90 -2.64
C ALA A 18 -4.07 -7.85 -2.69
N LEU A 19 -3.29 -7.78 -3.78
CA LEU A 19 -2.08 -8.58 -3.94
C LEU A 19 -0.99 -7.95 -3.07
N GLY A 20 -0.68 -8.59 -1.94
CA GLY A 20 0.45 -8.22 -1.11
C GLY A 20 1.18 -9.43 -0.56
N TYR A 21 2.49 -9.33 -0.39
CA TYR A 21 3.33 -10.38 0.19
C TYR A 21 4.46 -9.78 1.03
N CYS A 22 4.80 -10.46 2.12
CA CYS A 22 6.01 -10.17 2.89
C CYS A 22 7.23 -10.81 2.21
N PHE A 23 8.35 -10.11 2.18
CA PHE A 23 9.61 -10.70 1.71
C PHE A 23 10.06 -11.81 2.66
N ARG A 24 10.65 -12.88 2.10
CA ARG A 24 11.13 -14.05 2.87
C ARG A 24 12.59 -13.92 3.34
N GLY A 25 13.29 -12.86 2.92
CA GLY A 25 14.70 -12.63 3.24
C GLY A 25 15.07 -11.16 3.09
N GLY A 26 16.26 -10.80 3.59
CA GLY A 26 16.73 -9.41 3.71
C GLY A 26 17.05 -9.05 5.17
N ILE A 27 17.35 -7.78 5.43
CA ILE A 27 17.55 -7.29 6.80
C ILE A 27 16.22 -7.37 7.56
N LYS A 28 16.26 -7.86 8.80
CA LYS A 28 15.07 -7.93 9.64
C LYS A 28 14.74 -6.56 10.21
N GLY A 29 13.56 -6.05 9.87
CA GLY A 29 12.97 -4.88 10.50
C GLY A 29 12.33 -5.23 11.84
N ASN A 30 12.43 -4.33 12.82
CA ASN A 30 11.84 -4.51 14.15
C ASN A 30 10.52 -3.73 14.34
N TYR A 31 9.97 -3.15 13.27
CA TYR A 31 8.77 -2.30 13.35
C TYR A 31 7.54 -3.02 13.94
N ALA A 32 7.36 -4.31 13.64
CA ALA A 32 6.27 -5.10 14.24
C ALA A 32 6.35 -5.21 15.77
N ALA A 33 7.58 -5.27 16.31
CA ALA A 33 7.84 -5.36 17.74
C ALA A 33 7.89 -3.97 18.41
N ASN A 34 8.37 -2.96 17.69
CA ASN A 34 8.47 -1.59 18.15
C ASN A 34 8.06 -0.62 17.03
N LYS A 35 6.80 -0.18 17.02
CA LYS A 35 6.29 0.77 16.02
C LYS A 35 6.96 2.14 16.06
N ARG A 36 7.74 2.46 17.09
CA ARG A 36 8.44 3.75 17.22
C ARG A 36 9.80 3.75 16.53
N ILE A 37 10.30 2.59 16.12
CA ILE A 37 11.62 2.47 15.47
C ILE A 37 11.68 3.26 14.16
N VAL A 38 10.54 3.42 13.49
CA VAL A 38 10.36 4.28 12.33
C VAL A 38 9.11 5.11 12.51
N ASN A 39 9.21 6.42 12.32
CA ASN A 39 8.05 7.31 12.35
C ASN A 39 7.40 7.38 10.96
N LEU A 40 6.34 6.59 10.75
CA LEU A 40 5.61 6.56 9.48
C LEU A 40 4.89 7.87 9.17
N ASP A 41 4.54 8.71 10.15
CA ASP A 41 3.95 10.03 9.88
C ASP A 41 4.96 10.97 9.20
N VAL A 42 6.24 10.87 9.58
CA VAL A 42 7.32 11.60 8.88
C VAL A 42 7.47 11.07 7.48
N VAL A 43 7.59 9.74 7.31
CA VAL A 43 7.71 9.09 6.00
C VAL A 43 6.56 9.50 5.07
N CYS A 44 5.33 9.37 5.55
CA CYS A 44 4.15 9.73 4.77
C CYS A 44 3.94 11.24 4.63
N GLY A 45 4.51 12.07 5.51
CA GLY A 45 4.60 13.51 5.28
C GLY A 45 5.42 13.88 4.03
N TYR A 46 6.47 13.10 3.73
CA TYR A 46 7.26 13.26 2.50
C TYR A 46 6.62 12.60 1.27
N LEU A 47 5.97 11.45 1.44
CA LEU A 47 5.40 10.69 0.33
C LEU A 47 4.00 11.19 -0.08
N ALA A 48 3.24 11.80 0.83
CA ALA A 48 1.88 12.25 0.54
C ALA A 48 1.83 13.33 -0.57
N GLY A 49 0.62 13.53 -1.08
CA GLY A 49 0.33 14.50 -2.14
C GLY A 49 -0.02 13.83 -3.46
N GLU A 50 0.17 14.58 -4.54
CA GLU A 50 -0.30 14.21 -5.87
C GLU A 50 0.67 13.27 -6.60
N TYR A 51 0.09 12.37 -7.40
CA TYR A 51 0.76 11.40 -8.27
C TYR A 51 0.00 11.28 -9.59
N ARG A 52 0.73 11.21 -10.71
CA ARG A 52 0.23 10.70 -11.99
C ARG A 52 0.37 9.18 -12.06
N ASN A 53 -0.45 8.53 -12.88
CA ASN A 53 -0.38 7.07 -13.00
C ASN A 53 1.02 6.64 -13.49
N GLY A 54 1.62 5.67 -12.79
CA GLY A 54 3.00 5.22 -12.99
C GLY A 54 4.05 6.02 -12.20
N GLU A 55 3.71 7.16 -11.60
CA GLU A 55 4.64 7.91 -10.76
C GLU A 55 4.86 7.24 -9.41
N PHE A 56 6.07 7.39 -8.88
CA PHE A 56 6.42 6.98 -7.53
C PHE A 56 7.25 8.03 -6.82
N LYS A 57 7.16 8.03 -5.49
CA LYS A 57 8.08 8.75 -4.60
C LYS A 57 8.69 7.72 -3.66
N GLN A 58 9.90 8.02 -3.22
CA GLN A 58 10.64 7.15 -2.30
C GLN A 58 11.28 7.97 -1.20
N MET A 59 11.39 7.38 -0.02
CA MET A 59 12.09 7.96 1.12
C MET A 59 12.94 6.88 1.78
N CYS A 60 14.20 7.23 2.01
CA CYS A 60 15.12 6.40 2.75
C CYS A 60 15.29 7.01 4.14
N MET A 61 15.32 6.18 5.18
CA MET A 61 15.72 6.64 6.52
C MET A 61 16.46 5.55 7.27
N THR A 62 17.26 5.97 8.24
CA THR A 62 17.92 5.06 9.17
C THR A 62 17.16 5.09 10.49
N ASP A 63 16.86 3.93 11.03
CA ASP A 63 16.25 3.83 12.35
C ASP A 63 17.25 4.00 13.49
N ASP A 64 16.74 4.03 14.72
CA ASP A 64 17.54 4.19 15.94
C ASP A 64 18.52 3.01 16.18
N GLU A 65 18.33 1.88 15.48
CA GLU A 65 19.24 0.71 15.51
C GLU A 65 20.27 0.74 14.38
N GLY A 66 20.31 1.81 13.56
CA GLY A 66 21.23 1.94 12.43
C GLY A 66 20.83 1.17 11.18
N LYS A 67 19.61 0.61 11.12
CA LYS A 67 19.11 -0.09 9.93
C LYS A 67 18.47 0.90 8.97
N ARG A 68 18.81 0.75 7.70
CA ARG A 68 18.20 1.51 6.60
C ARG A 68 16.85 0.91 6.22
N TRP A 69 15.87 1.78 6.07
CA TRP A 69 14.55 1.52 5.54
C TRP A 69 14.37 2.31 4.26
N ASP A 70 13.90 1.65 3.21
CA ASP A 70 13.58 2.26 1.92
C ASP A 70 12.07 2.12 1.70
N PHE A 71 11.33 3.23 1.83
CA PHE A 71 9.89 3.27 1.60
C PHE A 71 9.61 3.78 0.19
N LYS A 72 8.68 3.13 -0.51
CA LYS A 72 8.23 3.56 -1.84
C LYS A 72 6.72 3.55 -1.92
N LEU A 73 6.16 4.65 -2.42
CA LEU A 73 4.75 4.78 -2.76
C LEU A 73 4.59 5.07 -4.23
N MET A 74 3.76 4.29 -4.91
CA MET A 74 3.50 4.38 -6.35
C MET A 74 2.00 4.40 -6.62
N PHE A 75 1.55 5.30 -7.50
CA PHE A 75 0.22 5.22 -8.09
C PHE A 75 0.31 4.32 -9.33
N ASP A 76 -0.25 3.10 -9.28
CA ASP A 76 -0.18 2.13 -10.38
C ASP A 76 -1.53 1.47 -10.57
N ARG A 77 -2.45 2.25 -11.13
CA ARG A 77 -3.80 1.82 -11.40
C ARG A 77 -3.86 1.23 -12.81
N LYS A 78 -4.01 -0.09 -12.91
CA LYS A 78 -3.97 -0.84 -14.17
C LYS A 78 -5.12 -0.52 -15.13
N ASP A 79 -6.25 -0.04 -14.62
CA ASP A 79 -7.44 0.33 -15.39
C ASP A 79 -7.54 1.82 -15.73
N ALA A 80 -6.53 2.63 -15.38
CA ALA A 80 -6.53 4.07 -15.61
C ALA A 80 -5.53 4.50 -16.70
N GLY A 81 -5.86 5.60 -17.40
CA GLY A 81 -4.96 6.20 -18.38
C GLY A 81 -3.73 6.85 -17.74
N GLU A 82 -2.69 7.10 -18.54
CA GLU A 82 -1.43 7.72 -18.07
C GLU A 82 -1.62 9.14 -17.49
N ASN A 83 -2.70 9.81 -17.88
CA ASN A 83 -3.04 11.16 -17.39
C ASN A 83 -3.89 11.14 -16.11
N GLU A 84 -4.25 9.98 -15.58
CA GLU A 84 -4.99 9.88 -14.33
C GLU A 84 -4.11 10.43 -13.19
N VAL A 85 -4.71 11.26 -12.35
CA VAL A 85 -4.06 11.88 -11.21
C VAL A 85 -4.80 11.48 -9.95
N ARG A 86 -4.05 11.13 -8.91
CA ARG A 86 -4.61 10.85 -7.59
C ARG A 86 -3.74 11.47 -6.51
N SER A 87 -4.40 12.07 -5.53
CA SER A 87 -3.75 12.49 -4.29
C SER A 87 -3.92 11.43 -3.22
N ILE A 88 -2.88 11.20 -2.44
CA ILE A 88 -2.93 10.44 -1.20
C ILE A 88 -2.72 11.37 -0.02
N ASP A 89 -3.51 11.20 1.03
CA ASP A 89 -3.26 11.88 2.29
C ASP A 89 -2.30 11.08 3.19
N VAL A 90 -1.79 11.73 4.23
CA VAL A 90 -0.84 11.10 5.16
C VAL A 90 -1.46 9.87 5.84
N LYS A 91 -2.75 9.88 6.16
CA LYS A 91 -3.42 8.77 6.88
C LYS A 91 -3.57 7.54 5.98
N GLU A 92 -3.98 7.72 4.73
CA GLU A 92 -4.06 6.63 3.73
C GLU A 92 -2.67 6.03 3.49
N CYS A 93 -1.64 6.89 3.34
CA CYS A 93 -0.26 6.45 3.21
C CYS A 93 0.20 5.61 4.42
N VAL A 94 0.00 6.10 5.65
CA VAL A 94 0.42 5.39 6.87
C VAL A 94 -0.29 4.05 6.97
N GLY A 95 -1.59 4.01 6.67
CA GLY A 95 -2.37 2.76 6.69
C GLY A 95 -1.81 1.70 5.73
N GLY A 96 -1.38 2.09 4.54
CA GLY A 96 -0.75 1.17 3.58
C GLY A 96 0.66 0.74 3.98
N MET A 97 1.50 1.70 4.41
CA MET A 97 2.90 1.47 4.82
C MET A 97 3.01 0.62 6.08
N GLU A 98 2.13 0.83 7.07
CA GLU A 98 2.14 0.06 8.32
C GLU A 98 1.94 -1.44 8.06
N LEU A 99 1.16 -1.80 7.05
CA LEU A 99 0.95 -3.20 6.68
C LEU A 99 2.23 -3.86 6.14
N GLN A 100 3.09 -3.11 5.43
CA GLN A 100 4.35 -3.63 4.90
C GLN A 100 5.45 -3.62 5.95
N ALA A 101 5.53 -2.56 6.75
CA ALA A 101 6.52 -2.44 7.82
C ALA A 101 6.34 -3.52 8.91
N LYS A 102 5.14 -4.08 9.08
CA LYS A 102 4.89 -5.23 9.97
C LYS A 102 5.49 -6.55 9.45
N CYS A 103 5.85 -6.64 8.18
CA CYS A 103 6.56 -7.80 7.65
C CYS A 103 8.00 -7.83 8.18
N GLN A 104 8.46 -9.00 8.61
CA GLN A 104 9.78 -9.16 9.24
C GLN A 104 10.94 -8.67 8.36
N HIS A 105 10.82 -8.77 7.03
CA HIS A 105 11.84 -8.34 6.08
C HIS A 105 11.32 -7.24 5.14
N GLY A 106 10.29 -6.50 5.56
CA GLY A 106 9.51 -5.64 4.66
C GLY A 106 8.56 -6.44 3.77
N GLY A 107 7.76 -5.75 3.00
CA GLY A 107 6.77 -6.37 2.12
C GLY A 107 6.37 -5.43 1.01
N THR A 108 5.55 -5.95 0.11
CA THR A 108 4.86 -5.10 -0.85
C THR A 108 3.37 -5.38 -0.83
N LYS A 109 2.58 -4.33 -1.06
CA LYS A 109 1.15 -4.49 -1.27
C LYS A 109 0.66 -3.52 -2.32
N ALA A 110 -0.05 -4.06 -3.29
CA ALA A 110 -0.84 -3.31 -4.25
C ALA A 110 -2.31 -3.35 -3.83
N TYR A 111 -2.87 -2.19 -3.55
CA TYR A 111 -4.30 -1.96 -3.67
C TYR A 111 -4.59 -1.51 -5.10
N LEU A 112 -5.85 -1.57 -5.56
CA LEU A 112 -6.26 -1.20 -6.93
C LEU A 112 -5.62 0.10 -7.46
N ASN A 113 -5.29 1.03 -6.56
CA ASN A 113 -4.70 2.32 -6.90
C ASN A 113 -3.22 2.45 -6.50
N TRP A 114 -2.79 1.87 -5.37
CA TRP A 114 -1.50 2.19 -4.74
C TRP A 114 -0.62 0.96 -4.54
N GLY A 115 0.65 1.07 -4.92
CA GLY A 115 1.72 0.16 -4.56
C GLY A 115 2.54 0.71 -3.39
N TYR A 116 2.59 -0.06 -2.29
CA TYR A 116 3.41 0.21 -1.11
C TYR A 116 4.58 -0.77 -1.08
N LEU A 117 5.79 -0.26 -0.83
CA LEU A 117 7.02 -1.02 -0.60
C LEU A 117 7.71 -0.50 0.66
#